data_AF-A0A0B7B899-F1
#
_entry.id   AF-A0A0B7B899-F1
#
_cell.length_a   1.000
_cell.length_b   1.000
_cell.length_c   1.000
_cell.angle_alpha   90.00
_cell.angle_beta   90.00
_cell.angle_gamma   90.00
#
_symmetry.space_group_name_H-M   'P 1'
#
loop_
_entity.id
_entity.type
_entity.pdbx_description
1 polymer ?
#
loop_
_entity_poly.entity_id
_entity_poly.type
_entity_poly.pdbx_seq_one_letter_code
_entity_poly.pdbx_strand_id
1 'polypeptide(L)'
;MSDSGDKCQEGKRLHVVSEAPVGDVEKQAEVGFTTGGDQYDKYRPTYTDESVDLIVSEILPLLEASLRESLKYDVLELGAGTGKMTEKLIKKLPEHVKYLATDMSE
;
A
#
# COMPACT_ATOMS: atom_id res chain seq x y z
N MET A 1 57.10 -14.10 -34.79
CA MET A 1 56.19 -15.00 -34.04
C MET A 1 56.07 -14.42 -32.65
N SER A 2 55.13 -13.48 -32.49
CA SER A 2 53.89 -13.61 -31.69
C SER A 2 54.19 -13.22 -30.23
N ASP A 3 54.08 -11.96 -29.83
CA ASP A 3 52.88 -11.11 -29.64
C ASP A 3 52.05 -11.51 -28.42
N SER A 4 51.93 -10.54 -27.49
CA SER A 4 50.85 -10.20 -26.55
C SER A 4 50.01 -11.35 -25.95
N GLY A 5 49.79 -11.45 -24.64
CA GLY A 5 49.68 -10.42 -23.62
C GLY A 5 48.58 -10.91 -22.68
N ASP A 6 48.95 -11.45 -21.52
CA ASP A 6 47.98 -11.97 -20.55
C ASP A 6 47.87 -10.98 -19.38
N LYS A 7 46.97 -10.01 -19.54
CA LYS A 7 46.55 -9.08 -18.48
C LYS A 7 45.02 -8.99 -18.51
N CYS A 8 44.39 -9.70 -17.57
CA CYS A 8 43.10 -9.31 -17.02
C CYS A 8 43.25 -9.24 -15.50
N GLN A 9 43.47 -8.01 -15.01
CA GLN A 9 43.05 -7.65 -13.66
C GLN A 9 41.52 -7.58 -13.66
N GLU A 10 40.85 -8.08 -12.62
CA GLU A 10 40.14 -7.23 -11.66
C GLU A 10 39.50 -8.07 -10.56
N GLY A 11 39.77 -7.68 -9.31
CA GLY A 11 39.23 -8.34 -8.13
C GLY A 11 37.72 -8.19 -8.05
N LYS A 12 37.00 -9.30 -8.21
CA LYS A 12 35.65 -9.43 -7.69
C LYS A 12 35.74 -9.91 -6.25
N ARG A 13 35.87 -8.94 -5.32
CA ARG A 13 35.44 -9.17 -3.94
C ARG A 13 33.93 -9.36 -4.01
N LEU A 14 33.47 -10.62 -4.02
CA LEU A 14 32.06 -10.92 -3.81
C LEU A 14 31.70 -10.26 -2.47
N HIS A 15 30.92 -9.17 -2.55
CA HIS A 15 30.07 -8.81 -1.44
C HIS A 15 29.11 -9.99 -1.29
N VAL A 16 29.41 -10.87 -0.33
CA VAL A 16 28.40 -11.74 0.26
C VAL A 16 27.38 -10.78 0.84
N VAL A 17 26.33 -10.51 0.05
CA VAL A 17 25.10 -9.97 0.60
C VAL A 17 24.67 -11.06 1.58
N SER A 18 24.81 -10.79 2.88
CA SER A 18 24.27 -11.71 3.87
C SER A 18 22.78 -11.77 3.60
N GLU A 19 22.31 -12.89 3.08
CA GLU A 19 20.90 -13.19 3.08
C GLU A 19 20.45 -13.06 4.53
N ALA A 20 19.70 -12.00 4.83
CA ALA A 20 19.06 -11.87 6.13
C ALA A 20 18.28 -13.17 6.33
N PRO A 21 18.37 -13.81 7.51
CA PRO A 21 17.63 -15.04 7.75
C PRO A 21 16.18 -14.75 7.42
N VAL A 22 15.58 -15.62 6.59
CA VAL A 22 14.15 -15.61 6.28
C VAL A 22 13.45 -15.89 7.61
N GLY A 23 13.30 -14.83 8.40
CA GLY A 23 12.60 -14.83 9.66
C GLY A 23 11.16 -15.14 9.36
N ASP A 24 10.66 -16.16 10.05
CA ASP A 24 9.29 -16.63 10.08
C ASP A 24 8.30 -15.49 9.79
N VAL A 25 7.78 -15.45 8.56
CA VAL A 25 6.91 -14.36 8.06
C VAL A 25 5.72 -14.17 9.00
N GLU A 26 5.27 -15.26 9.63
CA GLU A 26 4.25 -15.28 10.67
C GLU A 26 4.64 -14.44 11.89
N LYS A 27 5.87 -14.58 12.40
CA LYS A 27 6.36 -13.77 13.54
C LYS A 27 6.59 -12.32 13.17
N GLN A 28 7.04 -12.03 11.95
CA GLN A 28 7.20 -10.66 11.49
C GLN A 28 5.84 -9.96 11.31
N ALA A 29 4.86 -10.69 10.77
CA ALA A 29 3.48 -10.23 10.69
C ALA A 29 2.91 -10.01 12.10
N GLU A 30 3.03 -11.00 13.00
CA GLU A 30 2.54 -10.94 14.39
C GLU A 30 3.10 -9.71 15.12
N VAL A 31 4.41 -9.47 15.07
CA VAL A 31 5.04 -8.29 15.71
C VAL A 31 4.53 -6.98 15.09
N GLY A 32 4.40 -6.92 13.76
CA GLY A 32 3.87 -5.76 13.04
C GLY A 32 2.41 -5.44 13.41
N PHE A 33 1.60 -6.46 13.67
CA PHE A 33 0.20 -6.31 14.09
C PHE A 33 0.02 -6.07 15.60
N THR A 34 0.93 -6.53 16.46
CA THR A 34 0.75 -6.50 17.93
C THR A 34 1.48 -5.37 18.66
N THR A 35 2.57 -4.81 18.12
CA THR A 35 3.45 -3.90 18.90
C THR A 35 3.74 -2.54 18.26
N GLY A 36 3.14 -2.19 17.13
CA GLY A 36 3.42 -0.90 16.50
C GLY A 36 2.52 -0.53 15.34
N GLY A 37 1.24 -0.23 15.58
CA GLY A 37 0.37 0.39 14.58
C GLY A 37 1.04 1.60 13.90
N ASP A 38 1.74 2.45 14.68
CA ASP A 38 2.52 3.58 14.16
C ASP A 38 3.70 3.17 13.27
N GLN A 39 4.37 2.05 13.57
CA GLN A 39 5.48 1.55 12.77
C GLN A 39 4.98 0.82 11.53
N TYR A 40 3.93 0.02 11.66
CA TYR A 40 3.22 -0.60 10.55
C TYR A 40 2.78 0.48 9.56
N ASP A 41 2.17 1.56 10.06
CA ASP A 41 1.78 2.65 9.19
C ASP A 41 2.98 3.40 8.63
N LYS A 42 4.05 3.64 9.40
CA LYS A 42 5.25 4.29 8.86
C LYS A 42 5.90 3.53 7.70
N TYR A 43 5.88 2.19 7.71
CA TYR A 43 6.55 1.37 6.70
C TYR A 43 5.63 0.81 5.62
N ARG A 44 4.31 0.82 5.84
CA ARG A 44 3.34 0.36 4.83
C ARG A 44 3.37 1.32 3.64
N PRO A 45 3.66 0.82 2.42
CA PRO A 45 3.58 1.63 1.21
C PRO A 45 2.21 2.32 1.09
N THR A 46 2.23 3.58 0.65
CA THR A 46 1.00 4.30 0.35
C THR A 46 0.43 3.87 -1.00
N TYR A 47 -0.83 4.22 -1.26
CA TYR A 47 -1.49 3.98 -2.54
C TYR A 47 -1.03 5.02 -3.56
N THR A 48 -0.78 4.59 -4.80
CA THR A 48 -0.43 5.51 -5.87
C THR A 48 -1.64 6.35 -6.26
N ASP A 49 -1.41 7.56 -6.77
CA ASP A 49 -2.52 8.42 -7.20
C ASP A 49 -3.31 7.79 -8.35
N GLU A 50 -2.64 7.05 -9.23
CA GLU A 50 -3.25 6.26 -10.31
C GLU A 50 -4.25 5.22 -9.78
N SER A 51 -3.86 4.43 -8.76
CA SER A 51 -4.79 3.45 -8.17
C SER A 51 -6.01 4.14 -7.54
N VAL A 52 -5.81 5.29 -6.90
CA VAL A 52 -6.92 6.05 -6.31
C VAL A 52 -7.81 6.63 -7.42
N ASP A 53 -7.24 7.11 -8.52
CA ASP A 53 -8.00 7.63 -9.67
C ASP A 53 -8.87 6.55 -10.31
N LEU A 54 -8.33 5.34 -10.47
CA LEU A 54 -9.09 4.19 -10.96
C LEU A 54 -10.27 3.86 -10.05
N ILE A 55 -10.08 3.87 -8.73
CA ILE A 55 -11.18 3.61 -7.79
C ILE A 55 -12.24 4.71 -7.90
N VAL A 56 -11.83 5.98 -7.94
CA VAL A 56 -12.74 7.12 -8.06
C VAL A 56 -13.54 7.06 -9.36
N SER A 57 -12.91 6.68 -10.49
CA SER A 57 -13.61 6.56 -11.77
C SER A 57 -14.70 5.48 -11.77
N GLU A 58 -14.57 4.45 -10.95
CA GLU A 58 -15.62 3.43 -10.78
C GLU A 58 -16.73 3.89 -9.82
N ILE A 59 -16.40 4.68 -8.79
CA ILE A 59 -17.38 5.16 -7.81
C ILE A 59 -18.30 6.22 -8.43
N LEU A 60 -17.74 7.22 -9.12
CA LEU A 60 -18.51 8.41 -9.56
C LEU A 60 -19.75 8.09 -10.41
N PRO A 61 -19.70 7.22 -11.43
CA PRO A 61 -20.87 6.88 -12.24
C PRO A 61 -22.00 6.23 -11.42
N LEU A 62 -21.64 5.45 -10.40
CA LEU A 62 -22.61 4.76 -9.53
C LEU A 62 -23.33 5.73 -8.58
N LEU A 63 -22.66 6.82 -8.20
CA LEU A 63 -23.25 7.89 -7.40
C LEU A 63 -24.30 8.68 -8.19
N GLU A 64 -24.14 8.81 -9.50
CA GLU A 64 -25.09 9.50 -10.38
C GLU A 64 -26.27 8.61 -10.78
N ALA A 65 -26.05 7.30 -10.93
CA ALA A 65 -27.06 6.34 -11.36
C ALA A 65 -28.01 5.86 -10.25
N SER A 66 -27.65 6.04 -8.97
CA SER A 66 -28.44 5.52 -7.85
C SER A 66 -29.60 6.48 -7.47
N LEU A 67 -30.82 5.95 -7.48
CA LEU A 67 -31.99 6.54 -6.82
C LEU A 67 -31.71 6.57 -5.31
N ARG A 68 -31.18 7.69 -4.83
CA ARG A 68 -30.53 7.88 -3.51
C ARG A 68 -31.42 7.79 -2.28
N GLU A 69 -32.70 7.46 -2.42
CA GLU A 69 -33.69 7.78 -1.37
C GLU A 69 -33.60 6.90 -0.11
N SER A 70 -32.73 5.89 -0.05
CA SER A 70 -32.67 5.00 1.13
C SER A 70 -31.29 4.60 1.65
N LEU A 71 -30.18 5.00 1.01
CA LEU A 71 -28.84 4.61 1.47
C LEU A 71 -28.27 5.59 2.49
N LYS A 72 -27.82 5.06 3.64
CA LYS A 72 -27.18 5.86 4.69
C LYS A 72 -25.77 6.32 4.29
N TYR A 73 -25.05 5.47 3.56
CA TYR A 73 -23.70 5.75 3.06
C TYR A 73 -23.63 5.42 1.57
N ASP A 74 -22.87 6.23 0.85
CA ASP A 74 -22.60 6.08 -0.58
C ASP A 74 -21.36 5.19 -0.82
N VAL A 75 -20.40 5.19 0.12
CA VAL A 75 -19.20 4.34 0.09
C VAL A 75 -18.98 3.71 1.47
N LEU A 76 -18.64 2.42 1.47
CA LEU A 76 -18.24 1.65 2.65
C LEU A 76 -16.83 1.07 2.43
N GLU A 77 -15.88 1.48 3.26
CA GLU A 77 -14.54 0.90 3.33
C GLU A 77 -14.45 -0.07 4.51
N LEU A 78 -14.07 -1.31 4.22
CA LEU A 78 -13.90 -2.38 5.20
C LEU A 78 -12.40 -2.59 5.46
N GLY A 79 -12.00 -2.59 6.73
CA GLY A 79 -10.59 -2.72 7.10
C GLY A 79 -9.78 -1.48 6.72
N ALA A 80 -10.30 -0.31 7.06
CA ALA A 80 -9.66 0.98 6.72
C ALA A 80 -8.29 1.16 7.41
N GLY A 81 -8.03 0.41 8.48
CA GLY A 81 -6.84 0.46 9.30
C GLY A 81 -6.55 1.89 9.74
N THR A 82 -5.36 2.36 9.40
CA THR A 82 -4.86 3.71 9.72
C THR A 82 -5.48 4.83 8.86
N GLY A 83 -6.33 4.48 7.89
CA GLY A 83 -7.04 5.46 7.06
C GLY A 83 -6.26 6.00 5.86
N LYS A 84 -5.11 5.41 5.49
CA LYS A 84 -4.31 5.89 4.34
C LYS A 84 -5.03 5.91 3.00
N MET A 85 -5.88 4.91 2.74
CA MET A 85 -6.72 4.90 1.54
C MET A 85 -7.84 5.91 1.70
N THR A 86 -8.52 5.90 2.85
CA THR A 86 -9.57 6.85 3.22
C THR A 86 -9.14 8.29 2.94
N GLU A 87 -7.98 8.72 3.44
CA GLU A 87 -7.45 10.08 3.29
C GLU A 87 -7.28 10.47 1.81
N LYS A 88 -6.84 9.54 0.97
CA LYS A 88 -6.67 9.80 -0.47
C LYS A 88 -8.01 9.84 -1.21
N LEU A 89 -8.94 8.94 -0.88
CA LEU A 89 -10.25 8.89 -1.51
C LEU A 89 -11.10 10.12 -1.16
N ILE A 90 -11.17 10.52 0.11
CA ILE A 90 -11.99 11.67 0.53
C ILE A 90 -11.55 12.99 -0.11
N LYS A 91 -10.27 13.12 -0.47
CA LYS A 91 -9.74 14.30 -1.18
C LYS A 91 -10.15 14.37 -2.65
N LYS A 92 -10.50 13.23 -3.25
CA LYS A 92 -10.87 13.14 -4.68
C LYS A 92 -12.37 12.94 -4.89
N LEU A 93 -13.11 12.50 -3.87
CA LEU A 93 -14.56 12.34 -3.92
C LEU A 93 -15.28 13.68 -3.70
N PRO A 94 -16.47 13.89 -4.29
CA PRO A 94 -17.28 15.06 -4.03
C PRO A 94 -17.66 15.18 -2.55
N GLU A 95 -17.74 16.42 -2.02
CA GLU A 95 -18.04 16.68 -0.60
C GLU A 95 -19.38 16.12 -0.12
N HIS A 96 -20.33 15.91 -1.03
CA HIS A 96 -21.65 15.39 -0.71
C HIS A 96 -21.69 13.86 -0.53
N VAL A 97 -20.58 13.16 -0.76
CA VAL A 97 -20.49 11.70 -0.63
C VAL A 97 -20.45 11.30 0.83
N LYS A 98 -21.40 10.48 1.26
CA LYS A 98 -21.48 9.91 2.61
C LYS A 98 -20.56 8.69 2.69
N TYR A 99 -19.36 8.87 3.23
CA TYR A 99 -18.36 7.81 3.36
C TYR A 99 -18.39 7.17 4.76
N LEU A 100 -18.34 5.84 4.85
CA LEU A 100 -18.12 5.12 6.10
C LEU A 100 -16.85 4.26 5.98
N ALA A 101 -15.83 4.59 6.78
CA ALA A 101 -14.66 3.76 6.97
C ALA A 101 -14.83 2.94 8.26
N THR A 102 -14.58 1.63 8.20
CA THR A 102 -14.72 0.72 9.34
C THR A 102 -13.46 -0.09 9.54
N ASP A 103 -13.09 -0.28 10.80
CA ASP A 103 -12.09 -1.26 11.21
C ASP A 103 -12.52 -1.93 12.53
N MET A 104 -12.01 -3.12 12.79
CA MET A 104 -12.20 -3.84 14.05
C MET A 104 -11.20 -3.40 15.11
N SER A 105 -10.06 -2.80 14.71
CA SER A 105 -9.10 -2.20 15.62
C SER A 105 -9.55 -0.79 16.06
N GLU A 106 -9.32 -0.46 17.34
CA GLU A 106 -9.44 0.91 17.86
C GLU A 106 -8.31 1.83 17.36
#